data_AF-A0A6J6QHV9-F1
#
_entry.id   AF-A0A6J6QHV9-F1
#
_cell.length_a   1.000
_cell.length_b   1.000
_cell.length_c   1.000
_cell.angle_alpha   90.00
_cell.angle_beta   90.00
_cell.angle_gamma   90.00
#
_symmetry.space_group_name_H-M   'P 1'
#
loop_
_entity.id
_entity.type
_entity.pdbx_description
1 polymer ?
#
loop_
_entity_poly.entity_id
_entity_poly.type
_entity_poly.pdbx_seq_one_letter_code
_entity_poly.pdbx_strand_id
1 'polypeptide(L)' 'MPYIGPLPKAPRVIAATGHGMLGLMMGPGTGKFVADMIAGRPVSRDVMKFSPARPRL' A
#
# COMPACT_ATOMS: atom_id res chain seq x y z
N MET A 1 -1.45 -6.33 -9.73
CA MET A 1 -0.42 -5.82 -8.79
C MET A 1 -1.11 -4.97 -7.74
N PRO A 2 -0.82 -5.12 -6.43
CA PRO A 2 -1.61 -4.46 -5.39
C PRO A 2 -1.43 -2.93 -5.41
N TYR A 3 -2.40 -2.26 -4.80
CA TYR A 3 -2.38 -0.84 -4.51
C TYR A 3 -2.24 -0.66 -2.99
N ILE A 4 -1.10 -0.12 -2.57
CA ILE A 4 -0.71 0.06 -1.18
C ILE A 4 -0.17 1.48 -1.04
N GLY A 5 -0.85 2.32 -0.25
CA GLY A 5 -0.41 3.69 0.01
C GLY A 5 -1.53 4.73 0.03
N PRO A 6 -1.17 6.02 0.25
CA PRO A 6 -2.14 7.11 0.29
C PRO A 6 -2.77 7.37 -1.08
N LEU A 7 -4.06 7.77 -1.08
CA LEU A 7 -4.74 8.17 -2.30
C LEU A 7 -4.26 9.56 -2.76
N PRO A 8 -4.01 9.78 -4.08
CA PRO A 8 -3.47 11.04 -4.59
C PRO A 8 -4.30 12.28 -4.24
N LYS A 9 -5.63 12.13 -4.23
CA LYS A 9 -6.59 13.22 -3.92
C LYS A 9 -7.09 13.19 -2.48
N ALA A 10 -6.69 12.19 -1.69
CA ALA A 10 -7.09 12.04 -0.29
C ALA A 10 -5.95 11.40 0.51
N PRO A 11 -4.89 12.16 0.86
CA PRO A 11 -3.67 11.59 1.46
C PRO A 11 -3.86 10.94 2.82
N ARG A 12 -4.95 11.27 3.53
CA ARG A 12 -5.34 10.66 4.81
C ARG A 12 -6.10 9.33 4.64
N VAL A 13 -6.35 8.91 3.42
CA VAL A 13 -6.99 7.64 3.08
C VAL A 13 -5.94 6.72 2.48
N ILE A 14 -5.75 5.56 3.09
CA ILE A 14 -4.76 4.56 2.66
C ILE A 14 -5.48 3.41 1.96
N ALA A 15 -5.08 3.13 0.72
CA ALA A 15 -5.49 1.92 0.02
C ALA A 15 -4.55 0.76 0.38
N ALA A 16 -5.12 -0.43 0.55
CA ALA A 16 -4.40 -1.68 0.80
C ALA A 16 -5.15 -2.86 0.15
N THR A 17 -5.21 -2.85 -1.19
CA THR A 17 -6.08 -3.76 -1.96
C THR A 17 -5.37 -4.35 -3.18
N GLY A 18 -6.04 -5.24 -3.92
CA GLY A 18 -5.56 -5.77 -5.20
C GLY A 18 -4.57 -6.94 -5.08
N HIS A 19 -4.62 -7.70 -3.98
CA HIS A 19 -3.79 -8.90 -3.78
C HIS A 19 -4.35 -10.16 -4.46
N GLY A 20 -5.58 -10.13 -4.96
CA GLY A 20 -6.24 -11.28 -5.57
C GLY A 20 -6.29 -12.48 -4.62
N MET A 21 -6.05 -13.69 -5.16
CA MET A 21 -6.07 -14.93 -4.38
C MET A 21 -4.94 -15.02 -3.34
N LEU A 22 -3.88 -14.22 -3.49
CA LEU A 22 -2.73 -14.19 -2.57
C LEU A 22 -2.97 -13.27 -1.35
N GLY A 23 -4.19 -12.75 -1.18
CA GLY A 23 -4.52 -11.80 -0.11
C GLY A 23 -4.17 -12.28 1.29
N LEU A 24 -4.43 -13.55 1.60
CA LEU A 24 -4.12 -14.11 2.92
C LEU A 24 -2.60 -14.18 3.17
N MET A 25 -1.84 -14.63 2.17
CA MET A 25 -0.38 -14.79 2.27
C MET A 25 0.33 -13.44 2.36
N MET A 26 -0.14 -12.43 1.61
CA MET A 26 0.49 -11.10 1.57
C MET A 26 -0.05 -10.12 2.61
N GLY A 27 -1.19 -10.44 3.24
CA GLY A 27 -1.86 -9.60 4.23
C GLY A 27 -0.95 -9.11 5.36
N PRO A 28 -0.15 -9.97 6.02
CA PRO A 28 0.75 -9.55 7.09
C PRO A 28 1.79 -8.50 6.64
N GLY A 29 2.40 -8.70 5.47
CA GLY A 29 3.38 -7.76 4.91
C GLY A 29 2.74 -6.41 4.58
N THR A 30 1.58 -6.42 3.94
CA THR A 30 0.82 -5.20 3.64
C THR A 30 0.38 -4.48 4.91
N GLY A 31 -0.10 -5.22 5.90
CA GLY A 31 -0.52 -4.68 7.20
C GLY A 31 0.62 -3.95 7.92
N LYS A 32 1.83 -4.52 7.89
CA LYS A 32 3.03 -3.87 8.43
C LYS A 32 3.30 -2.52 7.76
N PHE A 33 3.25 -2.46 6.43
CA PHE A 33 3.46 -1.20 5.70
C PHE A 33 2.38 -0.17 6.00
N VAL A 34 1.11 -0.57 6.05
CA VAL A 34 0.00 0.33 6.41
C VAL A 34 0.17 0.86 7.83
N ALA A 35 0.53 0.02 8.79
CA ALA A 35 0.78 0.45 10.17
C ALA A 35 1.95 1.43 10.28
N ASP A 36 3.03 1.21 9.51
CA ASP A 36 4.17 2.13 9.47
C ASP A 36 3.78 3.47 8.83
N MET A 37 2.97 3.48 7.76
CA MET A 37 2.42 4.72 7.17
C MET A 37 1.56 5.50 8.15
N ILE A 38 0.61 4.84 8.83
CA ILE A 38 -0.28 5.49 9.80
C ILE A 38 0.52 6.11 10.96
N ALA A 39 1.57 5.44 11.40
CA ALA A 39 2.43 5.91 12.48
C ALA A 39 3.50 6.94 12.04
N GLY A 40 3.52 7.34 10.76
CA GLY A 40 4.53 8.27 10.24
C GLY A 40 5.96 7.72 10.22
N ARG A 41 6.13 6.40 10.27
CA ARG A 41 7.44 5.74 10.22
C ARG A 41 7.96 5.69 8.77
N PRO A 42 9.30 5.64 8.57
CA PRO A 42 9.87 5.41 7.24
C PRO A 42 9.34 4.12 6.63
N VAL A 43 8.92 4.18 5.38
CA VAL A 43 8.46 3.02 4.60
C VAL A 43 9.46 2.76 3.47
N SER A 44 9.75 1.49 3.18
CA SER A 44 10.69 1.13 2.11
C SER A 44 10.27 1.73 0.76
N ARG A 45 11.26 2.20 0.00
CA ARG A 45 11.06 2.73 -1.36
C ARG A 45 10.47 1.68 -2.31
N ASP A 46 10.69 0.39 -2.06
CA ASP A 46 10.09 -0.67 -2.88
C ASP A 46 8.57 -0.69 -2.80
N VAL A 47 7.98 -0.25 -1.67
CA VAL A 47 6.53 -0.16 -1.51
C VAL A 47 5.93 0.91 -2.42
N MET A 48 6.72 1.90 -2.86
CA MET A 48 6.25 2.94 -3.77
C MET A 48 5.88 2.39 -5.16
N LYS A 49 6.40 1.23 -5.56
CA LYS A 49 5.97 0.50 -6.76
C LYS A 49 4.49 0.07 -6.67
N PHE A 50 3.96 0.01 -5.47
CA PHE A 50 2.55 -0.29 -5.18
C PHE A 50 1.68 0.95 -4.97
N SER A 51 2.23 2.16 -5.13
CA SER A 51 1.50 3.40 -4.92
C SER A 51 0.19 3.45 -5.73
N PRO A 52 -0.94 3.87 -5.14
CA PRO A 52 -2.17 4.17 -5.86
C PRO A 52 -2.02 5.26 -6.92
N ALA A 53 -0.97 6.09 -6.82
CA ALA A 53 -0.67 7.14 -7.78
C ALA A 53 0.04 6.63 -9.05
N ARG A 54 0.48 5.36 -9.10
CA ARG A 54 1.22 4.84 -10.25
C ARG A 54 0.33 4.79 -11.51
N PRO A 55 0.90 4.96 -12.71
CA PRO A 55 0.15 4.79 -13.96
C PRO A 55 -0.53 3.42 -14.02
N ARG A 56 -1.73 3.36 -14.59
CA ARG A 56 -2.31 2.07 -15.01
C ARG A 56 -1.48 1.57 -16.19
N LEU A 57 -1.02 0.32 -16.07
CA LEU A 57 -0.54 -0.47 -17.19
C LEU A 57 -1.74 -0.94 -18.02
#